data_AF-A0A9E3U1H6-F1
#
_entry.id   AF-A0A9E3U1H6-F1
#
_cell.length_a   1.000
_cell.length_b   1.000
_cell.length_c   1.000
_cell.angle_alpha   90.00
_cell.angle_beta   90.00
_cell.angle_gamma   90.00
#
_symmetry.space_group_name_H-M   'P 1'
#
loop_
_entity.id
_entity.type
_entity.pdbx_description
1 polymer ?
#
loop_
_entity_poly.entity_id
_entity_poly.type
_entity_poly.pdbx_seq_one_letter_code
_entity_poly.pdbx_strand_id
1 'polypeptide(L)'
;ARRTSSPVVFQSQPLDRRRPSVAEEVSRPPKPPELLGRADAEQMIALARSAMVTRSRDLDAFAYANVDDVSLVDDRDGLQFALIGMLPHRRFLLETQYGFLALKNGIPVSYGSIVGLFASAEVAYTVFDTFRGSESARLYARTLSMAANVFGCDTFVISPYQLGEDNEDALASGAWWFYQKLGYRPRDPKLLRLMKQETAKMARRAAHRSTMETLKRLASGNIYLDLAPQRDDVLGELDLANVSLKIADSLAATCGSDREKGLRQAAAEVADVLEIDDVASWSKLERAAWLQWAPLLSLMPTAARWSPENKRAVADLVRAKAGRQELDYLRQFNRLRVLREAVATLAQDG
;
A
#
# COMPACT_ATOMS: atom_id res chain seq x y z
N ALA A 1 -12.43 -21.98 7.53
CA ALA A 1 -12.23 -22.35 6.11
C ALA A 1 -10.73 -22.52 5.84
N ARG A 2 -10.34 -23.49 4.99
CA ARG A 2 -8.94 -23.84 4.68
C ARG A 2 -8.77 -23.96 3.16
N ARG A 3 -7.68 -23.44 2.61
CA ARG A 3 -7.24 -23.77 1.24
C ARG A 3 -6.57 -25.14 1.22
N THR A 4 -7.17 -26.09 0.52
CA THR A 4 -6.79 -27.53 0.51
C THR A 4 -5.44 -27.82 -0.14
N SER A 5 -5.07 -27.10 -1.20
CA SER A 5 -3.83 -27.26 -1.95
C SER A 5 -2.61 -26.55 -1.32
N SER A 6 -2.68 -26.19 -0.04
CA SER A 6 -1.59 -25.51 0.67
C SER A 6 -0.65 -26.54 1.31
N PRO A 7 0.68 -26.30 1.29
CA PRO A 7 1.62 -27.19 1.97
C PRO A 7 1.29 -27.27 3.46
N VAL A 8 1.45 -28.47 4.03
CA VAL A 8 1.27 -28.71 5.47
C VAL A 8 2.63 -28.87 6.10
N VAL A 9 2.97 -27.96 7.00
CA VAL A 9 4.17 -28.03 7.81
C VAL A 9 3.78 -28.26 9.26
N PHE A 10 4.32 -29.31 9.87
CA PHE A 10 4.12 -29.61 11.28
C PHE A 10 5.06 -28.77 12.14
N GLN A 11 4.50 -28.18 13.20
CA GLN A 11 5.28 -27.42 14.17
C GLN A 11 6.06 -28.40 15.05
N SER A 12 7.38 -28.43 14.90
CA SER A 12 8.29 -29.30 15.67
C SER A 12 9.02 -28.59 16.82
N GLN A 13 8.86 -27.27 16.93
CA GLN A 13 9.50 -26.42 17.93
C GLN A 13 8.47 -25.54 18.64
N PRO A 14 8.77 -24.95 19.83
CA PRO A 14 7.90 -23.94 20.43
C PRO A 14 7.66 -22.76 19.48
N LEU A 15 6.50 -22.09 19.64
CA LEU A 15 6.18 -20.88 18.87
C LEU A 15 7.20 -19.77 19.16
N ASP A 16 7.68 -19.09 18.12
CA ASP A 16 8.64 -18.01 18.27
C ASP A 16 7.97 -16.71 18.71
N ARG A 17 8.15 -16.36 19.99
CA ARG A 17 7.63 -15.12 20.59
C ARG A 17 8.61 -13.96 20.53
N ARG A 18 9.76 -14.13 19.88
CA ARG A 18 10.75 -13.06 19.72
C ARG A 18 10.23 -11.98 18.78
N ARG A 19 10.82 -10.80 18.88
CA ARG A 19 10.61 -9.71 17.93
C ARG A 19 11.76 -9.76 16.93
N PRO A 20 11.52 -10.15 15.68
CA PRO A 20 12.59 -10.20 14.70
C PRO A 20 12.98 -8.79 14.27
N SER A 21 14.21 -8.64 13.77
CA SER A 21 14.61 -7.47 13.01
C SER A 21 13.90 -7.48 11.67
N VAL A 22 13.12 -6.43 11.38
CA VAL A 22 12.39 -6.35 10.10
C VAL A 22 13.37 -6.32 8.92
N ALA A 23 14.49 -5.59 9.03
CA ALA A 23 15.51 -5.54 7.98
C ALA A 23 16.10 -6.92 7.67
N GLU A 24 16.36 -7.73 8.70
CA GLU A 24 16.84 -9.11 8.52
C GLU A 24 15.78 -9.98 7.83
N GLU A 25 14.51 -9.86 8.22
CA GLU A 25 13.42 -10.62 7.59
C GLU A 25 13.18 -10.21 6.13
N VAL A 26 13.31 -8.93 5.80
CA VAL A 26 13.17 -8.41 4.44
C VAL A 26 14.28 -8.94 3.53
N SER A 27 15.52 -9.05 4.04
CA SER A 27 16.64 -9.66 3.29
C SER A 27 16.48 -11.17 3.02
N ARG A 28 15.45 -11.79 3.60
CA ARG A 28 15.06 -13.17 3.33
C ARG A 28 13.77 -13.16 2.51
N PRO A 29 13.82 -12.96 1.18
CA PRO A 29 12.63 -12.79 0.37
C PRO A 29 11.75 -14.06 0.38
N PRO A 30 10.42 -13.91 0.28
CA PRO A 30 9.54 -15.02 -0.08
C PRO A 30 9.78 -15.43 -1.54
N LYS A 31 9.12 -16.50 -2.00
CA LYS A 31 9.09 -16.80 -3.44
C LYS A 31 8.37 -15.69 -4.21
N PRO A 32 8.68 -15.47 -5.51
CA PRO A 32 7.93 -14.54 -6.34
C PRO A 32 6.43 -14.86 -6.35
N PRO A 33 5.55 -13.85 -6.50
CA PRO A 33 4.11 -14.05 -6.57
C PRO A 33 3.76 -14.89 -7.80
N GLU A 34 2.95 -15.92 -7.60
CA GLU A 34 2.40 -16.76 -8.66
C GLU A 34 0.95 -16.37 -8.90
N LEU A 35 0.63 -15.95 -10.13
CA LEU A 35 -0.72 -15.60 -10.51
C LEU A 35 -1.59 -16.86 -10.59
N LEU A 36 -2.71 -16.88 -9.87
CA LEU A 36 -3.60 -18.03 -9.83
C LEU A 36 -4.41 -18.17 -11.12
N GLY A 37 -4.72 -19.41 -11.48
CA GLY A 37 -5.76 -19.71 -12.45
C GLY A 37 -7.13 -19.27 -11.94
N ARG A 38 -8.05 -18.95 -12.85
CA ARG A 38 -9.35 -18.35 -12.53
C ARG A 38 -10.13 -19.11 -11.44
N ALA A 39 -10.22 -20.44 -11.53
CA ALA A 39 -10.97 -21.24 -10.56
C ALA A 39 -10.37 -21.15 -9.14
N ASP A 40 -9.04 -21.16 -9.03
CA ASP A 40 -8.35 -21.01 -7.74
C ASP A 40 -8.44 -19.58 -7.20
N ALA A 41 -8.41 -18.58 -8.09
CA ALA A 41 -8.65 -17.18 -7.74
C ALA A 41 -10.05 -16.95 -7.18
N GLU A 42 -11.09 -17.52 -7.81
CA GLU A 42 -12.48 -17.46 -7.34
C GLU A 42 -12.62 -18.10 -5.94
N GLN A 43 -12.00 -19.26 -5.72
CA GLN A 43 -11.98 -19.91 -4.41
C GLN A 43 -11.24 -19.08 -3.36
N MET A 44 -10.14 -18.43 -3.73
CA MET A 44 -9.39 -17.56 -2.82
C MET A 44 -10.18 -16.31 -2.43
N ILE A 45 -10.86 -15.67 -3.39
CA ILE A 45 -11.74 -14.53 -3.12
C ILE A 45 -12.89 -14.95 -2.20
N ALA A 46 -13.51 -16.11 -2.47
CA ALA A 46 -14.56 -16.66 -1.62
C ALA A 46 -14.05 -16.94 -0.19
N LEU A 47 -12.83 -17.46 -0.05
CA LEU A 47 -12.17 -17.67 1.24
C LEU A 47 -11.94 -16.33 1.98
N ALA A 48 -11.44 -15.30 1.29
CA ALA A 48 -11.25 -13.96 1.86
C ALA A 48 -12.56 -13.36 2.37
N ARG A 49 -13.61 -13.35 1.54
CA ARG A 49 -14.94 -12.85 1.94
C ARG A 49 -15.53 -13.65 3.10
N SER A 50 -15.41 -14.98 3.07
CA SER A 50 -15.90 -15.85 4.16
C SER A 50 -15.16 -15.62 5.48
N ALA A 51 -13.84 -15.36 5.41
CA ALA A 51 -13.05 -15.04 6.58
C ALA A 51 -13.45 -13.70 7.21
N MET A 52 -13.93 -12.75 6.40
CA MET A 52 -14.38 -11.43 6.85
C MET A 52 -15.81 -11.44 7.40
N VAL A 53 -16.77 -12.02 6.65
CA VAL A 53 -18.21 -11.97 6.98
C VAL A 53 -18.52 -12.60 8.34
N THR A 54 -17.81 -13.66 8.71
CA THR A 54 -17.95 -14.34 10.01
C THR A 54 -17.57 -13.49 11.21
N ARG A 55 -17.00 -12.29 10.97
CA ARG A 55 -16.54 -11.34 11.98
C ARG A 55 -17.17 -9.95 11.81
N SER A 56 -18.19 -9.83 10.95
CA SER A 56 -18.82 -8.54 10.61
C SER A 56 -17.81 -7.49 10.13
N ARG A 57 -16.83 -7.92 9.34
CA ARG A 57 -15.83 -7.05 8.71
C ARG A 57 -15.94 -7.12 7.20
N ASP A 58 -15.39 -6.12 6.54
CA ASP A 58 -15.17 -6.11 5.09
C ASP A 58 -13.89 -5.32 4.75
N LEU A 59 -13.39 -5.51 3.53
CA LEU A 59 -12.36 -4.70 2.90
C LEU A 59 -12.76 -4.46 1.45
N ASP A 60 -12.66 -3.21 0.99
CA ASP A 60 -12.97 -2.83 -0.40
C ASP A 60 -12.26 -3.70 -1.42
N ALA A 61 -11.01 -4.06 -1.17
CA ALA A 61 -10.24 -4.93 -2.06
C ALA A 61 -10.82 -6.36 -2.18
N PHE A 62 -11.50 -6.87 -1.16
CA PHE A 62 -12.20 -8.15 -1.22
C PHE A 62 -13.60 -8.01 -1.81
N ALA A 63 -14.32 -6.93 -1.50
CA ALA A 63 -15.62 -6.63 -2.08
C ALA A 63 -15.51 -6.48 -3.61
N TYR A 64 -14.53 -5.73 -4.08
CA TYR A 64 -14.28 -5.43 -5.50
C TYR A 64 -13.08 -6.19 -6.07
N ALA A 65 -12.85 -7.40 -5.59
CA ALA A 65 -11.76 -8.26 -6.05
C ALA A 65 -11.84 -8.53 -7.56
N ASN A 66 -10.69 -8.42 -8.24
CA ASN A 66 -10.52 -8.83 -9.61
C ASN A 66 -10.02 -10.28 -9.66
N VAL A 67 -10.83 -11.18 -10.24
CA VAL A 67 -10.47 -12.59 -10.40
C VAL A 67 -9.19 -12.80 -11.22
N ASP A 68 -8.88 -11.87 -12.13
CA ASP A 68 -7.71 -11.95 -12.99
C ASP A 68 -6.43 -11.45 -12.32
N ASP A 69 -6.52 -10.90 -11.10
CA ASP A 69 -5.43 -10.27 -10.33
C ASP A 69 -5.35 -10.85 -8.90
N VAL A 70 -5.32 -12.19 -8.82
CA VAL A 70 -5.12 -12.91 -7.55
C VAL A 70 -3.84 -13.71 -7.62
N SER A 71 -2.89 -13.38 -6.75
CA SER A 71 -1.60 -14.05 -6.69
C SER A 71 -1.37 -14.74 -5.35
N LEU A 72 -0.57 -15.80 -5.35
CA LEU A 72 -0.12 -16.49 -4.15
C LEU A 72 1.39 -16.32 -3.99
N VAL A 73 1.81 -15.91 -2.81
CA VAL A 73 3.21 -15.78 -2.42
C VAL A 73 3.50 -16.87 -1.40
N ASP A 74 4.40 -17.79 -1.72
CA ASP A 74 4.85 -18.84 -0.80
C ASP A 74 6.04 -18.33 0.03
N ASP A 75 5.93 -18.41 1.36
CA ASP A 75 6.91 -17.89 2.30
C ASP A 75 7.31 -18.89 3.38
N ARG A 76 7.75 -20.10 2.98
CA ARG A 76 8.37 -21.13 3.86
C ARG A 76 7.53 -21.52 5.07
N ASP A 77 7.89 -22.62 5.74
CA ASP A 77 7.24 -23.06 6.98
C ASP A 77 5.69 -23.14 6.92
N GLY A 78 5.11 -23.35 5.74
CA GLY A 78 3.66 -23.36 5.53
C GLY A 78 2.98 -21.99 5.59
N LEU A 79 3.72 -20.88 5.60
CA LEU A 79 3.19 -19.52 5.47
C LEU A 79 3.03 -19.16 3.98
N GLN A 80 1.88 -18.61 3.63
CA GLN A 80 1.60 -18.08 2.30
C GLN A 80 0.82 -16.76 2.41
N PHE A 81 0.95 -15.89 1.42
CA PHE A 81 0.13 -14.69 1.30
C PHE A 81 -0.68 -14.76 0.02
N ALA A 82 -2.01 -14.67 0.14
CA ALA A 82 -2.86 -14.43 -1.01
C ALA A 82 -2.99 -12.92 -1.20
N LEU A 83 -2.57 -12.41 -2.36
CA LEU A 83 -2.73 -11.03 -2.78
C LEU A 83 -3.94 -10.93 -3.71
N ILE A 84 -4.88 -10.06 -3.38
CA ILE A 84 -6.14 -9.88 -4.11
C ILE A 84 -6.20 -8.44 -4.60
N GLY A 85 -6.00 -8.25 -5.90
CA GLY A 85 -6.09 -6.97 -6.57
C GLY A 85 -7.54 -6.56 -6.84
N MET A 86 -7.72 -5.28 -7.17
CA MET A 86 -9.05 -4.70 -7.40
C MET A 86 -9.43 -4.65 -8.87
N LEU A 87 -10.74 -4.63 -9.13
CA LEU A 87 -11.29 -4.36 -10.47
C LEU A 87 -10.69 -3.07 -11.04
N PRO A 88 -10.29 -3.02 -12.33
CA PRO A 88 -9.60 -1.85 -12.88
C PRO A 88 -10.31 -0.50 -12.66
N HIS A 89 -11.64 -0.48 -12.73
CA HIS A 89 -12.46 0.74 -12.53
C HIS A 89 -12.66 1.14 -11.05
N ARG A 90 -12.15 0.34 -10.11
CA ARG A 90 -12.17 0.60 -8.65
C ARG A 90 -10.78 0.93 -8.09
N ARG A 91 -9.74 0.90 -8.93
CA ARG A 91 -8.37 1.27 -8.55
C ARG A 91 -8.30 2.78 -8.29
N PHE A 92 -7.51 3.21 -7.31
CA PHE A 92 -7.19 4.62 -7.10
C PHE A 92 -6.41 5.18 -8.29
N LEU A 93 -6.39 6.50 -8.48
CA LEU A 93 -5.66 7.10 -9.59
C LEU A 93 -4.15 6.83 -9.47
N LEU A 94 -3.57 7.15 -8.32
CA LEU A 94 -2.13 7.03 -8.06
C LEU A 94 -1.79 5.74 -7.32
N GLU A 95 -2.38 5.52 -6.16
CA GLU A 95 -2.04 4.42 -5.29
C GLU A 95 -2.41 3.07 -5.90
N THR A 96 -1.61 2.05 -5.57
CA THR A 96 -1.95 0.65 -5.84
C THR A 96 -2.44 0.01 -4.56
N GLN A 97 -3.63 -0.61 -4.58
CA GLN A 97 -4.19 -1.27 -3.41
C GLN A 97 -4.43 -2.76 -3.66
N TYR A 98 -3.91 -3.59 -2.75
CA TYR A 98 -4.24 -5.01 -2.68
C TYR A 98 -4.79 -5.34 -1.30
N GLY A 99 -5.82 -6.18 -1.25
CA GLY A 99 -6.16 -6.91 -0.04
C GLY A 99 -5.26 -8.13 0.08
N PHE A 100 -4.99 -8.58 1.30
CA PHE A 100 -4.27 -9.83 1.50
C PHE A 100 -4.85 -10.71 2.61
N LEU A 101 -4.68 -12.02 2.44
CA LEU A 101 -4.76 -13.00 3.53
C LEU A 101 -3.38 -13.58 3.77
N ALA A 102 -2.96 -13.65 5.03
CA ALA A 102 -1.87 -14.52 5.43
C ALA A 102 -2.45 -15.89 5.83
N LEU A 103 -1.93 -16.95 5.23
CA LEU A 103 -2.34 -18.32 5.41
C LEU A 103 -1.23 -19.11 6.10
N LYS A 104 -1.54 -19.85 7.17
CA LYS A 104 -0.65 -20.86 7.75
C LYS A 104 -1.24 -22.23 7.52
N ASN A 105 -0.55 -23.11 6.79
CA ASN A 105 -1.06 -24.42 6.37
C ASN A 105 -2.43 -24.34 5.65
N GLY A 106 -2.65 -23.25 4.90
CA GLY A 106 -3.90 -22.94 4.21
C GLY A 106 -5.01 -22.35 5.09
N ILE A 107 -4.78 -22.12 6.39
CA ILE A 107 -5.73 -21.49 7.30
C ILE A 107 -5.49 -19.98 7.33
N PRO A 108 -6.50 -19.13 7.08
CA PRO A 108 -6.38 -17.69 7.28
C PRO A 108 -6.05 -17.36 8.74
N VAL A 109 -4.87 -16.78 8.97
CA VAL A 109 -4.40 -16.39 10.31
C VAL A 109 -4.37 -14.87 10.48
N SER A 110 -4.22 -14.13 9.38
CA SER A 110 -4.22 -12.68 9.35
C SER A 110 -4.76 -12.20 8.01
N TYR A 111 -5.18 -10.94 7.98
CA TYR A 111 -5.64 -10.26 6.79
C TYR A 111 -5.29 -8.78 6.87
N GLY A 112 -5.46 -8.07 5.75
CA GLY A 112 -5.20 -6.65 5.70
C GLY A 112 -5.24 -6.08 4.29
N SER A 113 -4.72 -4.87 4.16
CA SER A 113 -4.47 -4.24 2.86
C SER A 113 -3.07 -3.67 2.80
N ILE A 114 -2.54 -3.60 1.59
CA ILE A 114 -1.29 -2.92 1.26
C ILE A 114 -1.64 -1.84 0.26
N VAL A 115 -1.28 -0.60 0.59
CA VAL A 115 -1.40 0.56 -0.30
C VAL A 115 0.01 1.02 -0.63
N GLY A 116 0.38 0.99 -1.90
CA GLY A 116 1.73 1.29 -2.37
C GLY A 116 1.78 2.48 -3.33
N LEU A 117 2.77 3.35 -3.13
CA LEU A 117 3.14 4.44 -4.04
C LEU A 117 4.56 4.93 -3.70
N PHE A 118 5.30 5.49 -4.67
CA PHE A 118 6.64 6.07 -4.44
C PHE A 118 7.67 5.11 -3.77
N ALA A 119 7.64 3.83 -4.12
CA ALA A 119 8.42 2.79 -3.43
C ALA A 119 8.24 2.83 -1.90
N SER A 120 7.07 3.23 -1.45
CA SER A 120 6.65 3.22 -0.05
C SER A 120 5.30 2.53 0.08
N ALA A 121 4.97 2.03 1.28
CA ALA A 121 3.69 1.37 1.50
C ALA A 121 3.12 1.61 2.90
N GLU A 122 1.80 1.74 2.96
CA GLU A 122 1.02 1.54 4.19
C GLU A 122 0.52 0.10 4.23
N VAL A 123 0.70 -0.58 5.37
CA VAL A 123 0.25 -1.96 5.56
C VAL A 123 -0.73 -2.00 6.72
N ALA A 124 -2.03 -1.95 6.39
CA ALA A 124 -3.09 -2.20 7.36
C ALA A 124 -3.10 -3.71 7.68
N TYR A 125 -2.78 -4.07 8.92
CA TYR A 125 -2.57 -5.46 9.31
C TYR A 125 -3.43 -5.84 10.51
N THR A 126 -4.12 -6.98 10.41
CA THR A 126 -4.89 -7.55 11.52
C THR A 126 -4.64 -9.04 11.63
N VAL A 127 -4.31 -9.51 12.83
CA VAL A 127 -4.30 -10.95 13.16
C VAL A 127 -5.68 -11.33 13.69
N PHE A 128 -6.26 -12.42 13.20
CA PHE A 128 -7.52 -12.90 13.75
C PHE A 128 -7.36 -13.30 15.22
N ASP A 129 -8.39 -13.05 16.02
CA ASP A 129 -8.36 -13.17 17.48
C ASP A 129 -7.86 -14.53 17.96
N THR A 130 -8.28 -15.61 17.28
CA THR A 130 -7.86 -16.99 17.54
C THR A 130 -6.34 -17.21 17.46
N PHE A 131 -5.62 -16.38 16.71
CA PHE A 131 -4.17 -16.49 16.49
C PHE A 131 -3.36 -15.37 17.15
N ARG A 132 -4.00 -14.45 17.88
CA ARG A 132 -3.29 -13.39 18.61
C ARG A 132 -2.44 -13.97 19.75
N GLY A 133 -1.34 -13.30 20.08
CA GLY A 133 -0.44 -13.72 21.18
C GLY A 133 0.49 -14.89 20.87
N SER A 134 0.47 -15.39 19.64
CA SER A 134 1.39 -16.41 19.13
C SER A 134 2.65 -15.76 18.51
N GLU A 135 2.87 -15.95 17.20
CA GLU A 135 4.00 -15.43 16.43
C GLU A 135 3.65 -14.10 15.73
N SER A 136 2.78 -13.27 16.31
CA SER A 136 2.20 -12.10 15.62
C SER A 136 3.25 -11.09 15.13
N ALA A 137 4.34 -10.88 15.89
CA ALA A 137 5.44 -10.00 15.47
C ALA A 137 6.24 -10.59 14.30
N ARG A 138 6.48 -11.90 14.32
CA ARG A 138 7.12 -12.62 13.21
C ARG A 138 6.25 -12.59 11.97
N LEU A 139 4.96 -12.88 12.10
CA LEU A 139 4.01 -12.83 10.99
C LEU A 139 3.97 -11.43 10.36
N TYR A 140 3.93 -10.37 11.17
CA TYR A 140 3.98 -9.01 10.66
C TYR A 140 5.30 -8.70 9.93
N ALA A 141 6.45 -9.09 10.49
CA ALA A 141 7.74 -8.91 9.82
C ALA A 141 7.83 -9.68 8.49
N ARG A 142 7.24 -10.88 8.40
CA ARG A 142 7.11 -11.62 7.13
C ARG A 142 6.16 -10.92 6.15
N THR A 143 5.06 -10.33 6.62
CA THR A 143 4.19 -9.48 5.79
C THR A 143 4.95 -8.29 5.22
N LEU A 144 5.79 -7.61 6.02
CA LEU A 144 6.65 -6.53 5.55
C LEU A 144 7.71 -7.02 4.56
N SER A 145 8.31 -8.20 4.79
CA SER A 145 9.21 -8.85 3.83
C SER A 145 8.53 -9.11 2.48
N MET A 146 7.30 -9.63 2.51
CA MET A 146 6.48 -9.80 1.31
C MET A 146 6.18 -8.47 0.63
N ALA A 147 5.71 -7.47 1.36
CA ALA A 147 5.39 -6.17 0.80
C ALA A 147 6.63 -5.52 0.15
N ALA A 148 7.77 -5.50 0.84
CA ALA A 148 9.02 -4.94 0.33
C ALA A 148 9.45 -5.60 -0.99
N ASN A 149 9.41 -6.94 -1.05
CA ASN A 149 9.90 -7.68 -2.22
C ASN A 149 8.89 -7.74 -3.38
N VAL A 150 7.58 -7.71 -3.11
CA VAL A 150 6.55 -7.82 -4.15
C VAL A 150 6.14 -6.45 -4.71
N PHE A 151 6.00 -5.45 -3.84
CA PHE A 151 5.59 -4.09 -4.20
C PHE A 151 6.80 -3.19 -4.51
N GLY A 152 8.02 -3.65 -4.19
CA GLY A 152 9.24 -2.90 -4.41
C GLY A 152 9.31 -1.64 -3.55
N CYS A 153 8.88 -1.74 -2.29
CA CYS A 153 8.93 -0.64 -1.33
C CYS A 153 10.10 -0.77 -0.35
N ASP A 154 10.67 0.38 0.02
CA ASP A 154 11.78 0.51 0.96
C ASP A 154 11.41 1.34 2.20
N THR A 155 10.29 2.05 2.18
CA THR A 155 9.75 2.78 3.33
C THR A 155 8.34 2.31 3.65
N PHE A 156 8.07 2.03 4.93
CA PHE A 156 6.72 1.73 5.41
C PHE A 156 6.22 2.84 6.32
N VAL A 157 4.95 3.20 6.18
CA VAL A 157 4.28 4.21 7.01
C VAL A 157 3.13 3.58 7.79
N ILE A 158 2.88 4.09 9.00
CA ILE A 158 1.67 3.83 9.78
C ILE A 158 1.01 5.18 10.05
N SER A 159 -0.25 5.31 9.63
CA SER A 159 -1.05 6.53 9.74
C SER A 159 -1.54 6.76 11.19
N PRO A 160 -1.90 8.00 11.57
CA PRO A 160 -2.32 8.35 12.93
C PRO A 160 -3.52 7.53 13.40
N TYR A 161 -4.51 7.33 12.52
CA TYR A 161 -5.70 6.52 12.82
C TYR A 161 -5.34 5.08 13.23
N GLN A 162 -4.36 4.46 12.54
CA GLN A 162 -3.87 3.12 12.90
C GLN A 162 -3.09 3.08 14.21
N LEU A 163 -2.52 4.23 14.61
CA LEU A 163 -1.81 4.39 15.88
C LEU A 163 -2.74 4.71 17.05
N GLY A 164 -3.95 5.19 16.77
CA GLY A 164 -4.98 5.47 17.75
C GLY A 164 -5.53 6.89 17.78
N GLU A 165 -5.24 7.72 16.77
CA GLU A 165 -5.99 8.96 16.56
C GLU A 165 -7.46 8.61 16.26
N ASP A 166 -8.37 9.15 17.07
CA ASP A 166 -9.80 8.83 17.06
C ASP A 166 -10.14 7.32 17.16
N ASN A 167 -9.19 6.51 17.67
CA ASN A 167 -9.32 5.07 17.85
C ASN A 167 -8.74 4.65 19.20
N GLU A 168 -9.56 4.73 20.24
CA GLU A 168 -9.13 4.44 21.62
C GLU A 168 -8.73 2.97 21.83
N ASP A 169 -9.30 2.04 21.06
CA ASP A 169 -8.95 0.61 21.08
C ASP A 169 -7.49 0.40 20.64
N ALA A 170 -7.05 1.09 19.59
CA ALA A 170 -5.67 1.02 19.13
C ALA A 170 -4.70 1.57 20.18
N LEU A 171 -5.03 2.68 20.85
CA LEU A 171 -4.23 3.22 21.97
C LEU A 171 -4.15 2.22 23.13
N ALA A 172 -5.30 1.66 23.54
CA ALA A 172 -5.39 0.73 24.66
C ALA A 172 -4.64 -0.59 24.39
N SER A 173 -4.60 -1.03 23.14
CA SER A 173 -3.89 -2.25 22.73
C SER A 173 -2.35 -2.14 22.79
N GLY A 174 -1.82 -0.91 22.89
CA GLY A 174 -0.39 -0.65 22.84
C GLY A 174 0.21 -0.72 21.43
N ALA A 175 -0.61 -0.52 20.39
CA ALA A 175 -0.21 -0.58 18.98
C ALA A 175 1.00 0.32 18.67
N TRP A 176 1.03 1.54 19.20
CA TRP A 176 2.13 2.47 18.99
C TRP A 176 3.49 1.87 19.41
N TRP A 177 3.55 1.30 20.62
CA TRP A 177 4.76 0.64 21.13
C TRP A 177 5.05 -0.70 20.45
N PHE A 178 4.06 -1.35 19.85
CA PHE A 178 4.28 -2.53 19.01
C PHE A 178 5.12 -2.15 17.78
N TYR A 179 4.70 -1.14 17.02
CA TYR A 179 5.42 -0.67 15.84
C TYR A 179 6.78 -0.05 16.18
N GLN A 180 6.86 0.77 17.23
CA GLN A 180 8.14 1.35 17.66
C GLN A 180 9.20 0.27 17.94
N LYS A 181 8.81 -0.83 18.60
CA LYS A 181 9.73 -1.92 18.91
C LYS A 181 10.12 -2.76 17.69
N LEU A 182 9.41 -2.62 16.56
CA LEU A 182 9.78 -3.22 15.27
C LEU A 182 10.69 -2.30 14.43
N GLY A 183 10.95 -1.08 14.91
CA GLY A 183 11.88 -0.15 14.27
C GLY A 183 11.23 1.15 13.81
N TYR A 184 9.90 1.28 13.84
CA TYR A 184 9.22 2.48 13.37
C TYR A 184 9.54 3.72 14.22
N ARG A 185 9.71 4.87 13.59
CA ARG A 185 10.05 6.14 14.25
C ARG A 185 9.25 7.29 13.65
N PRO A 186 8.81 8.28 14.45
CA PRO A 186 8.29 9.53 13.89
C PRO A 186 9.43 10.33 13.25
N ARG A 187 9.12 11.03 12.16
CA ARG A 187 10.02 12.03 11.55
C ARG A 187 9.88 13.41 12.20
N ASP A 188 8.69 13.73 12.75
CA ASP A 188 8.47 14.96 13.51
C ASP A 188 9.45 15.06 14.71
N PRO A 189 10.26 16.14 14.81
CA PRO A 189 11.25 16.27 15.88
C PRO A 189 10.68 16.39 17.30
N LYS A 190 9.44 16.88 17.48
CA LYS A 190 8.75 16.93 18.78
C LYS A 190 8.30 15.54 19.18
N LEU A 191 7.69 14.77 18.27
CA LEU A 191 7.26 13.39 18.53
C LEU A 191 8.47 12.47 18.79
N LEU A 192 9.56 12.64 18.02
CA LEU A 192 10.79 11.89 18.22
C LEU A 192 11.41 12.14 19.60
N ARG A 193 11.40 13.39 20.07
CA ARG A 193 11.84 13.75 21.43
C ARG A 193 10.96 13.10 22.48
N LEU A 194 9.63 13.14 22.31
CA LEU A 194 8.68 12.51 23.25
C LEU A 194 8.90 10.99 23.34
N MET A 195 9.05 10.31 22.21
CA MET A 195 9.39 8.89 22.17
C MET A 195 10.69 8.59 22.91
N LYS A 196 11.77 9.36 22.65
CA LYS A 196 13.07 9.17 23.31
C LYS A 196 12.96 9.34 24.83
N GLN A 197 12.16 10.29 25.31
CA GLN A 197 11.91 10.48 26.73
C GLN A 197 11.16 9.29 27.35
N GLU A 198 10.09 8.82 26.72
CA GLU A 198 9.32 7.68 27.23
C GLU A 198 10.13 6.38 27.23
N THR A 199 10.90 6.11 26.16
CA THR A 199 11.78 4.94 26.11
C THR A 199 12.87 4.99 27.19
N ALA A 200 13.44 6.16 27.48
CA ALA A 200 14.39 6.32 28.59
C ALA A 200 13.75 6.05 29.96
N LYS A 201 12.50 6.47 30.18
CA LYS A 201 11.75 6.14 31.41
C LYS A 201 11.48 4.64 31.52
N MET A 202 11.10 3.99 30.43
CA MET A 202 10.88 2.54 30.40
C MET A 202 12.17 1.76 30.68
N ALA A 203 13.31 2.21 30.15
CA ALA A 203 14.61 1.59 30.40
C ALA A 203 15.03 1.70 31.88
N ARG A 204 14.71 2.82 32.55
CA ARG A 204 14.99 3.01 33.98
C ARG A 204 14.01 2.28 34.90
N ARG A 205 12.74 2.16 34.51
CA ARG A 205 11.68 1.54 35.30
C ARG A 205 10.84 0.61 34.44
N ALA A 206 11.06 -0.71 34.56
CA ALA A 206 10.34 -1.72 33.79
C ALA A 206 8.80 -1.70 33.98
N ALA A 207 8.33 -1.25 35.15
CA ALA A 207 6.91 -1.06 35.46
C ALA A 207 6.29 0.20 34.81
N HIS A 208 7.09 1.09 34.21
CA HIS A 208 6.57 2.31 33.58
C HIS A 208 5.66 2.00 32.40
N ARG A 209 4.54 2.71 32.32
CA ARG A 209 3.63 2.72 31.19
C ARG A 209 3.35 4.17 30.83
N SER A 210 3.36 4.48 29.54
CA SER A 210 2.98 5.81 29.04
C SER A 210 1.52 6.08 29.38
N THR A 211 1.23 7.32 29.76
CA THR A 211 -0.15 7.75 30.03
C THR A 211 -0.95 7.80 28.73
N MET A 212 -2.28 7.73 28.83
CA MET A 212 -3.16 7.86 27.67
C MET A 212 -2.93 9.18 26.93
N GLU A 213 -2.75 10.28 27.65
CA GLU A 213 -2.41 11.59 27.06
C GLU A 213 -1.10 11.53 26.26
N THR A 214 -0.08 10.85 26.79
CA THR A 214 1.19 10.68 26.08
C THR A 214 1.01 9.83 24.82
N LEU A 215 0.19 8.78 24.88
CA LEU A 215 -0.10 7.93 23.73
C LEU A 215 -0.89 8.70 22.65
N LYS A 216 -1.90 9.50 23.02
CA LYS A 216 -2.62 10.39 22.09
C LYS A 216 -1.66 11.34 21.38
N ARG A 217 -0.73 11.96 22.11
CA ARG A 217 0.31 12.82 21.54
C ARG A 217 1.28 12.08 20.62
N LEU A 218 1.66 10.86 20.96
CA LEU A 218 2.55 10.04 20.12
C LEU A 218 1.85 9.55 18.85
N ALA A 219 0.54 9.30 18.92
CA ALA A 219 -0.27 8.81 17.81
C ALA A 219 -0.70 9.91 16.83
N SER A 220 -0.54 11.20 17.15
CA SER A 220 -0.99 12.34 16.33
C SER A 220 -0.15 12.59 15.06
N GLY A 221 0.70 11.65 14.67
CA GLY A 221 1.59 11.82 13.53
C GLY A 221 2.11 10.48 13.03
N ASN A 222 2.49 10.47 11.75
CA ASN A 222 3.01 9.29 11.07
C ASN A 222 4.28 8.76 11.73
N ILE A 223 4.43 7.44 11.72
CA ILE A 223 5.70 6.78 12.02
C ILE A 223 6.15 5.94 10.83
N TYR A 224 7.46 5.89 10.63
CA TYR A 224 8.08 5.33 9.45
C TYR A 224 9.08 4.25 9.81
N LEU A 225 9.15 3.22 8.98
CA LEU A 225 10.25 2.27 8.95
C LEU A 225 10.95 2.40 7.60
N ASP A 226 12.11 3.03 7.61
CA ASP A 226 12.97 3.18 6.44
C ASP A 226 13.98 2.02 6.39
N LEU A 227 13.92 1.22 5.32
CA LEU A 227 14.85 0.11 5.03
C LEU A 227 16.01 0.54 4.11
N ALA A 228 15.86 1.70 3.47
CA ALA A 228 16.86 2.40 2.67
C ALA A 228 17.12 3.80 3.27
N PRO A 229 18.07 4.59 2.76
CA PRO A 229 18.23 5.98 3.18
C PRO A 229 16.91 6.75 3.08
N GLN A 230 16.62 7.56 4.10
CA GLN A 230 15.38 8.32 4.21
C GLN A 230 15.15 9.20 2.97
N ARG A 231 13.91 9.18 2.47
CA ARG A 231 13.43 10.00 1.36
C ARG A 231 12.17 10.77 1.77
N ASP A 232 11.98 11.96 1.20
CA ASP A 232 10.83 12.83 1.50
C ASP A 232 9.69 12.66 0.48
N ASP A 233 9.91 11.88 -0.58
CA ASP A 233 8.90 11.50 -1.56
C ASP A 233 8.30 10.12 -1.22
N VAL A 234 7.63 10.02 -0.07
CA VAL A 234 7.00 8.79 0.42
C VAL A 234 5.57 9.05 0.89
N LEU A 235 4.76 7.99 0.94
CA LEU A 235 3.42 8.06 1.54
C LEU A 235 3.49 8.60 2.97
N GLY A 236 2.60 9.53 3.31
CA GLY A 236 2.54 10.20 4.60
C GLY A 236 3.36 11.50 4.71
N GLU A 237 4.36 11.69 3.84
CA GLU A 237 5.06 12.98 3.69
C GLU A 237 4.47 13.81 2.54
N LEU A 238 3.98 13.15 1.50
CA LEU A 238 3.28 13.78 0.38
C LEU A 238 1.80 13.98 0.71
N ASP A 239 1.33 15.22 0.58
CA ASP A 239 -0.10 15.53 0.65
C ASP A 239 -0.78 15.29 -0.71
N LEU A 240 -1.22 14.06 -0.93
CA LEU A 240 -1.90 13.67 -2.17
C LEU A 240 -3.30 14.30 -2.30
N ALA A 241 -3.86 14.86 -1.22
CA ALA A 241 -5.12 15.62 -1.32
C ALA A 241 -4.90 16.90 -2.13
N ASN A 242 -3.74 17.55 -2.00
CA ASN A 242 -3.39 18.72 -2.83
C ASN A 242 -3.37 18.39 -4.32
N VAL A 243 -2.87 17.21 -4.70
CA VAL A 243 -2.90 16.75 -6.10
C VAL A 243 -4.34 16.64 -6.60
N SER A 244 -5.21 16.03 -5.79
CA SER A 244 -6.64 15.86 -6.13
C SER A 244 -7.37 17.20 -6.25
N LEU A 245 -7.08 18.16 -5.35
CA LEU A 245 -7.63 19.52 -5.40
C LEU A 245 -7.20 20.25 -6.66
N LYS A 246 -5.90 20.22 -7.01
CA LYS A 246 -5.39 20.86 -8.25
C LYS A 246 -6.03 20.28 -9.51
N ILE A 247 -6.25 18.96 -9.55
CA ILE A 247 -6.99 18.31 -10.65
C ILE A 247 -8.43 18.84 -10.71
N ALA A 248 -9.11 18.94 -9.57
CA ALA A 248 -10.48 19.44 -9.49
C ALA A 248 -10.57 20.90 -9.95
N ASP A 249 -9.67 21.76 -9.48
CA ASP A 249 -9.61 23.18 -9.84
C ASP A 249 -9.32 23.38 -11.33
N SER A 250 -8.37 22.60 -11.88
CA SER A 250 -8.05 22.62 -13.31
C SER A 250 -9.28 22.27 -14.16
N LEU A 251 -9.97 21.17 -13.83
CA LEU A 251 -11.18 20.77 -14.53
C LEU A 251 -12.31 21.79 -14.35
N ALA A 252 -12.49 22.37 -13.17
CA ALA A 252 -13.50 23.41 -12.96
C ALA A 252 -13.25 24.65 -13.85
N ALA A 253 -11.98 25.04 -14.02
CA ALA A 253 -11.59 26.19 -14.85
C ALA A 253 -11.82 25.95 -16.36
N THR A 254 -11.61 24.73 -16.86
CA THR A 254 -11.74 24.44 -18.31
C THR A 254 -13.17 24.09 -18.73
N CYS A 255 -13.96 23.49 -17.83
CA CYS A 255 -15.09 22.65 -18.24
C CYS A 255 -16.46 23.20 -17.84
N GLY A 256 -16.52 24.20 -16.95
CA GLY A 256 -17.79 24.65 -16.38
C GLY A 256 -18.57 23.48 -15.76
N SER A 257 -19.78 23.20 -16.26
CA SER A 257 -20.61 22.08 -15.81
C SER A 257 -20.44 20.78 -16.62
N ASP A 258 -19.71 20.77 -17.74
CA ASP A 258 -19.53 19.58 -18.60
C ASP A 258 -18.17 18.90 -18.36
N ARG A 259 -18.11 18.15 -17.26
CA ARG A 259 -16.90 17.42 -16.84
C ARG A 259 -16.40 16.43 -17.90
N GLU A 260 -17.30 15.75 -18.61
CA GLU A 260 -16.89 14.74 -19.59
C GLU A 260 -16.17 15.36 -20.79
N LYS A 261 -16.69 16.49 -21.29
CA LYS A 261 -16.03 17.24 -22.35
C LYS A 261 -14.64 17.69 -21.90
N GLY A 262 -14.54 18.14 -20.65
CA GLY A 262 -13.28 18.46 -19.98
C GLY A 262 -12.22 17.37 -20.02
N LEU A 263 -12.58 16.18 -19.56
CA LEU A 263 -11.69 15.03 -19.57
C LEU A 263 -11.24 14.67 -20.99
N ARG A 264 -12.14 14.73 -21.97
CA ARG A 264 -11.81 14.44 -23.39
C ARG A 264 -10.86 15.48 -23.97
N GLN A 265 -11.04 16.76 -23.63
CA GLN A 265 -10.14 17.83 -24.06
C GLN A 265 -8.75 17.66 -23.45
N ALA A 266 -8.65 17.50 -22.12
CA ALA A 266 -7.38 17.27 -21.46
C ALA A 266 -6.66 16.04 -22.01
N ALA A 267 -7.40 14.96 -22.31
CA ALA A 267 -6.83 13.74 -22.89
C ALA A 267 -6.27 13.92 -24.29
N ALA A 268 -6.87 14.79 -25.12
CA ALA A 268 -6.34 15.12 -26.45
C ALA A 268 -5.09 16.01 -26.33
N GLU A 269 -5.15 17.08 -25.53
CA GLU A 269 -4.02 18.01 -25.33
C GLU A 269 -2.79 17.30 -24.75
N VAL A 270 -2.99 16.41 -23.77
CA VAL A 270 -1.89 15.61 -23.20
C VAL A 270 -1.33 14.60 -24.20
N ALA A 271 -2.17 14.01 -25.05
CA ALA A 271 -1.70 13.11 -26.10
C ALA A 271 -0.78 13.84 -27.09
N ASP A 272 -1.15 15.07 -27.49
CA ASP A 272 -0.32 15.91 -28.35
C ASP A 272 1.01 16.29 -27.67
N VAL A 273 0.96 16.72 -26.40
CA VAL A 273 2.17 17.09 -25.62
C VAL A 273 3.12 15.91 -25.43
N LEU A 274 2.57 14.71 -25.21
CA LEU A 274 3.32 13.48 -25.02
C LEU A 274 3.63 12.74 -26.34
N GLU A 275 3.19 13.26 -27.48
CA GLU A 275 3.39 12.66 -28.82
C GLU A 275 2.86 11.21 -28.88
N ILE A 276 1.64 10.97 -28.36
CA ILE A 276 0.99 9.66 -28.32
C ILE A 276 -0.20 9.63 -29.29
N ASP A 277 0.04 9.14 -30.50
CA ASP A 277 -0.94 9.22 -31.61
C ASP A 277 -1.89 8.00 -31.68
N ASP A 278 -1.65 6.96 -30.89
CA ASP A 278 -2.31 5.66 -31.04
C ASP A 278 -3.37 5.35 -29.97
N VAL A 279 -3.69 6.31 -29.09
CA VAL A 279 -4.67 6.14 -27.98
C VAL A 279 -6.02 5.58 -28.47
N ALA A 280 -6.45 5.95 -29.69
CA ALA A 280 -7.69 5.47 -30.29
C ALA A 280 -7.70 3.95 -30.53
N SER A 281 -6.53 3.33 -30.73
CA SER A 281 -6.34 1.89 -30.94
C SER A 281 -6.30 1.08 -29.64
N TRP A 282 -6.15 1.75 -28.50
CA TRP A 282 -6.07 1.10 -27.19
C TRP A 282 -7.41 0.46 -26.79
N SER A 283 -7.34 -0.53 -25.90
CA SER A 283 -8.51 -1.19 -25.35
C SER A 283 -9.44 -0.20 -24.62
N LYS A 284 -10.70 -0.60 -24.40
CA LYS A 284 -11.67 0.24 -23.69
C LYS A 284 -11.19 0.63 -22.27
N LEU A 285 -10.52 -0.29 -21.58
CA LEU A 285 -10.00 -0.05 -20.23
C LEU A 285 -8.81 0.91 -20.26
N GLU A 286 -7.87 0.73 -21.19
CA GLU A 286 -6.72 1.62 -21.36
C GLU A 286 -7.15 3.05 -21.72
N ARG A 287 -8.14 3.21 -22.63
CA ARG A 287 -8.71 4.53 -22.95
C ARG A 287 -9.41 5.19 -21.76
N ALA A 288 -10.10 4.40 -20.94
CA ALA A 288 -10.72 4.91 -19.71
C ALA A 288 -9.66 5.37 -18.69
N ALA A 289 -8.57 4.61 -18.53
CA ALA A 289 -7.45 5.00 -17.69
C ALA A 289 -6.76 6.27 -18.21
N TRP A 290 -6.56 6.39 -19.53
CA TRP A 290 -6.04 7.61 -20.15
C TRP A 290 -6.89 8.83 -19.85
N LEU A 291 -8.21 8.72 -19.99
CA LEU A 291 -9.15 9.79 -19.65
C LEU A 291 -9.08 10.20 -18.17
N GLN A 292 -8.82 9.26 -17.25
CA GLN A 292 -8.67 9.55 -15.82
C GLN A 292 -7.31 10.17 -15.48
N TRP A 293 -6.25 9.80 -16.19
CA TRP A 293 -4.89 10.29 -15.98
C TRP A 293 -4.60 11.64 -16.63
N ALA A 294 -5.27 11.95 -17.73
CA ALA A 294 -5.01 13.17 -18.49
C ALA A 294 -5.07 14.46 -17.67
N PRO A 295 -6.03 14.68 -16.75
CA PRO A 295 -6.06 15.88 -15.92
C PRO A 295 -4.86 16.01 -14.97
N LEU A 296 -4.28 14.90 -14.53
CA LEU A 296 -3.05 14.95 -13.74
C LEU A 296 -1.86 15.34 -14.62
N LEU A 297 -1.76 14.76 -15.81
CA LEU A 297 -0.65 15.00 -16.74
C LEU A 297 -0.68 16.43 -17.32
N SER A 298 -1.87 17.02 -17.50
CA SER A 298 -2.00 18.41 -17.96
C SER A 298 -1.48 19.43 -16.96
N LEU A 299 -1.39 19.08 -15.67
CA LEU A 299 -0.78 19.90 -14.62
C LEU A 299 0.75 19.90 -14.64
N MET A 300 1.38 19.15 -15.57
CA MET A 300 2.82 18.97 -15.62
C MET A 300 3.42 19.72 -16.83
N PRO A 301 3.68 21.05 -16.74
CA PRO A 301 4.19 21.82 -17.87
C PRO A 301 5.55 21.35 -18.39
N THR A 302 6.32 20.64 -17.54
CA THR A 302 7.60 20.04 -17.92
C THR A 302 7.44 18.82 -18.82
N ALA A 303 6.26 18.23 -18.95
CA ALA A 303 5.99 17.04 -19.75
C ALA A 303 6.35 17.21 -21.23
N ALA A 304 6.15 18.41 -21.79
CA ALA A 304 6.55 18.74 -23.16
C ALA A 304 8.06 18.58 -23.40
N ARG A 305 8.88 18.74 -22.35
CA ARG A 305 10.35 18.66 -22.39
C ARG A 305 10.91 17.29 -22.00
N TRP A 306 10.05 16.33 -21.65
CA TRP A 306 10.50 14.98 -21.33
C TRP A 306 11.08 14.29 -22.55
N SER A 307 12.05 13.40 -22.33
CA SER A 307 12.63 12.61 -23.41
C SER A 307 11.57 11.70 -24.05
N PRO A 308 11.75 11.29 -25.32
CA PRO A 308 10.85 10.35 -25.97
C PRO A 308 10.70 9.02 -25.21
N GLU A 309 11.71 8.55 -24.48
CA GLU A 309 11.58 7.38 -23.61
C GLU A 309 10.62 7.64 -22.44
N ASN A 310 10.74 8.80 -21.77
CA ASN A 310 9.88 9.15 -20.65
C ASN A 310 8.43 9.36 -21.07
N LYS A 311 8.19 10.01 -22.22
CA LYS A 311 6.84 10.19 -22.76
C LYS A 311 6.15 8.84 -23.03
N ARG A 312 6.86 7.91 -23.68
CA ARG A 312 6.39 6.53 -23.88
C ARG A 312 6.19 5.77 -22.58
N ALA A 313 7.10 5.91 -21.62
CA ALA A 313 6.99 5.25 -20.33
C ALA A 313 5.74 5.69 -19.53
N VAL A 314 5.29 6.94 -19.68
CA VAL A 314 4.03 7.40 -19.10
C VAL A 314 2.84 6.72 -19.77
N ALA A 315 2.81 6.64 -21.10
CA ALA A 315 1.75 5.94 -21.81
C ALA A 315 1.68 4.46 -21.40
N ASP A 316 2.81 3.76 -21.33
CA ASP A 316 2.90 2.37 -20.88
C ASP A 316 2.43 2.21 -19.43
N LEU A 317 2.76 3.16 -18.56
CA LEU A 317 2.34 3.19 -17.16
C LEU A 317 0.82 3.35 -17.03
N VAL A 318 0.21 4.25 -17.80
CA VAL A 318 -1.26 4.41 -17.81
C VAL A 318 -1.95 3.15 -18.32
N ARG A 319 -1.39 2.52 -19.36
CA ARG A 319 -1.90 1.22 -19.85
C ARG A 319 -1.77 0.12 -18.80
N ALA A 320 -0.64 0.07 -18.09
CA ALA A 320 -0.44 -0.87 -16.98
C ALA A 320 -1.45 -0.67 -15.85
N LYS A 321 -1.90 0.58 -15.59
CA LYS A 321 -2.95 0.87 -14.60
C LYS A 321 -4.29 0.22 -14.97
N ALA A 322 -4.60 0.16 -16.26
CA ALA A 322 -5.76 -0.57 -16.80
C ALA A 322 -5.51 -2.08 -16.98
N GLY A 323 -4.26 -2.51 -16.88
CA GLY A 323 -3.81 -3.85 -17.15
C GLY A 323 -4.31 -4.88 -16.15
N ARG A 324 -3.97 -6.14 -16.41
CA ARG A 324 -4.42 -7.28 -15.60
C ARG A 324 -3.95 -7.15 -14.14
N GLN A 325 -2.64 -6.95 -13.92
CA GLN A 325 -2.02 -6.85 -12.61
C GLN A 325 -1.61 -5.40 -12.31
N GLU A 326 -2.15 -4.81 -11.25
CA GLU A 326 -1.80 -3.43 -10.88
C GLU A 326 -0.36 -3.28 -10.37
N LEU A 327 0.26 -4.37 -9.89
CA LEU A 327 1.68 -4.38 -9.52
C LEU A 327 2.61 -3.96 -10.66
N ASP A 328 2.24 -4.19 -11.93
CA ASP A 328 3.06 -3.76 -13.06
C ASP A 328 3.07 -2.23 -13.20
N TYR A 329 1.92 -1.58 -12.95
CA TYR A 329 1.83 -0.12 -12.84
C TYR A 329 2.71 0.41 -11.71
N LEU A 330 2.62 -0.18 -10.51
CA LEU A 330 3.41 0.28 -9.35
C LEU A 330 4.92 0.20 -9.62
N ARG A 331 5.39 -0.89 -10.22
CA ARG A 331 6.81 -1.07 -10.57
C ARG A 331 7.29 -0.05 -11.59
N GLN A 332 6.45 0.28 -12.58
CA GLN A 332 6.77 1.31 -13.57
C GLN A 332 6.80 2.70 -12.92
N PHE A 333 5.81 3.02 -12.09
CA PHE A 333 5.74 4.28 -11.35
C PHE A 333 6.97 4.49 -10.47
N ASN A 334 7.39 3.47 -9.71
CA ASN A 334 8.55 3.54 -8.83
C ASN A 334 9.86 3.87 -9.58
N ARG A 335 9.98 3.47 -10.86
CA ARG A 335 11.16 3.68 -11.70
C ARG A 335 11.13 5.01 -12.46
N LEU A 336 9.94 5.56 -12.73
CA LEU A 336 9.77 6.75 -13.56
C LEU A 336 9.97 8.04 -12.76
N ARG A 337 11.23 8.42 -12.57
CA ARG A 337 11.64 9.57 -11.73
C ARG A 337 10.97 10.88 -12.11
N VAL A 338 10.88 11.20 -13.41
CA VAL A 338 10.30 12.48 -13.88
C VAL A 338 8.83 12.63 -13.47
N LEU A 339 8.08 11.53 -13.45
CA LEU A 339 6.68 11.53 -13.03
C LEU A 339 6.58 11.66 -11.51
N ARG A 340 7.43 10.93 -10.76
CA ARG A 340 7.48 11.01 -9.30
C ARG A 340 7.79 12.43 -8.83
N GLU A 341 8.82 13.05 -9.41
CA GLU A 341 9.22 14.43 -9.11
C GLU A 341 8.06 15.40 -9.42
N ALA A 342 7.39 15.27 -10.56
CA ALA A 342 6.25 16.11 -10.91
C ALA A 342 5.05 15.95 -9.95
N VAL A 343 4.69 14.71 -9.57
CA VAL A 343 3.62 14.46 -8.60
C VAL A 343 3.99 14.98 -7.21
N ALA A 344 5.26 14.84 -6.80
CA ALA A 344 5.74 15.36 -5.52
C ALA A 344 5.66 16.89 -5.46
N THR A 345 6.00 17.61 -6.54
CA THR A 345 5.82 19.07 -6.62
C THR A 345 4.35 19.45 -6.45
N LEU A 346 3.44 18.77 -7.16
CA LEU A 346 2.00 19.03 -7.03
C LEU A 346 1.47 18.77 -5.61
N ALA A 347 2.06 17.83 -4.87
CA ALA A 347 1.69 17.53 -3.49
C ALA A 347 2.20 18.58 -2.48
N GLN A 348 3.29 19.30 -2.78
CA GLN A 348 3.93 20.27 -1.88
C GLN A 348 3.37 21.70 -2.01
N ASP A 349 2.83 22.07 -3.17
CA ASP A 349 2.39 23.44 -3.49
C ASP A 349 1.03 23.83 -2.85
N GLY A 350 0.82 23.54 -1.56
CA GLY A 350 -0.42 23.77 -0.80
C GLY A 350 -0.31 24.84 0.28
#